data_AF-A0A1J7I8A2-F1
#
_entry.id   AF-A0A1J7I8A2-F1
#
_cell.length_a   1.000
_cell.length_b   1.000
_cell.length_c   1.000
_cell.angle_alpha   90.00
_cell.angle_beta   90.00
_cell.angle_gamma   90.00
#
_symmetry.space_group_name_H-M   'P 1'
#
loop_
_entity.id
_entity.type
_entity.pdbx_description
1 polymer ?
#
loop_
_entity_poly.entity_id
_entity_poly.type
_entity_poly.pdbx_seq_one_letter_code
_entity_poly.pdbx_strand_id
1 'polypeptide(L)'
;MEVQLQLSVRRAAAASRSCQSSTSLLSPRIPSRQQIRHQATSSRHKRALRVPPHPSFITSESTPKTDHIIFNPPSSEPSIFSTPFKFLPKNDPRRRANLPALFSSLAPAPTTNKLPPLLPFLPTPEQPKVHHLKPEDITEMRRLRAEDPVTNSVIALSNKFGCSKTFVMMCCHAPKEHQEKHRERLAGVRERWGPTRTKAREDRVRRKDMLLRGEL
;
A
#
# COMPACT_ATOMS: atom_id res chain seq x y z
N MET A 1 43.86 -38.99 -9.21
CA MET A 1 44.50 -38.35 -8.04
C MET A 1 43.39 -37.92 -7.10
N GLU A 2 43.19 -38.71 -6.05
CA GLU A 2 42.20 -38.51 -5.00
C GLU A 2 42.63 -37.36 -4.08
N VAL A 3 41.69 -36.54 -3.61
CA VAL A 3 41.90 -35.71 -2.42
C VAL A 3 40.67 -35.75 -1.52
N GLN A 4 40.92 -36.22 -0.30
CA GLN A 4 39.99 -36.54 0.77
C GLN A 4 39.40 -35.29 1.45
N LEU A 5 38.13 -35.39 1.84
CA LEU A 5 37.48 -34.52 2.82
C LEU A 5 37.80 -35.01 4.24
N GLN A 6 38.36 -34.13 5.09
CA GLN A 6 38.48 -34.38 6.53
C GLN A 6 37.80 -33.26 7.34
N LEU A 7 36.74 -33.65 8.04
CA LEU A 7 36.12 -32.89 9.13
C LEU A 7 37.07 -32.85 10.33
N SER A 8 37.31 -31.65 10.88
CA SER A 8 38.05 -31.47 12.13
C SER A 8 37.11 -31.10 13.28
N VAL A 9 37.00 -32.02 14.24
CA VAL A 9 36.33 -31.86 15.54
C VAL A 9 37.29 -31.15 16.49
N ARG A 10 36.88 -30.01 17.05
CA ARG A 10 37.67 -29.29 18.08
C ARG A 10 37.41 -29.89 19.47
N ARG A 11 38.48 -30.39 20.08
CA ARG A 11 38.58 -30.87 21.46
C ARG A 11 38.43 -29.71 22.46
N ALA A 12 37.60 -29.90 23.48
CA ALA A 12 37.56 -29.04 24.66
C ALA A 12 38.57 -29.53 25.72
N ALA A 13 39.29 -28.58 26.31
CA ALA A 13 40.32 -28.82 27.32
C ALA A 13 39.74 -29.26 28.66
N ALA A 14 40.33 -30.31 29.24
CA ALA A 14 40.04 -30.79 30.58
C ALA A 14 40.80 -29.95 31.62
N ALA A 15 40.08 -29.36 32.57
CA ALA A 15 40.66 -28.75 33.76
C ALA A 15 40.34 -29.65 34.96
N SER A 16 41.38 -30.31 35.48
CA SER A 16 41.35 -31.10 36.71
C SER A 16 41.07 -30.20 37.91
N ARG A 17 40.01 -30.49 38.67
CA ARG A 17 39.82 -29.94 40.03
C ARG A 17 39.62 -31.10 40.99
N SER A 18 40.46 -31.11 42.01
CA SER A 18 40.61 -32.17 43.00
C SER A 18 39.34 -32.39 43.81
N CYS A 19 39.11 -33.67 44.09
CA CYS A 19 38.19 -34.19 45.08
C CYS A 19 38.50 -33.63 46.48
N GLN A 20 37.51 -32.99 47.10
CA GLN A 20 37.38 -32.94 48.55
C GLN A 20 36.01 -33.50 48.88
N SER A 21 36.04 -34.72 49.40
CA SER A 21 34.91 -35.45 49.97
C SER A 21 34.58 -34.88 51.33
N SER A 22 33.50 -34.09 51.41
CA SER A 22 32.86 -33.72 52.67
C SER A 22 31.44 -34.27 52.66
N THR A 23 31.24 -35.33 53.43
CA THR A 23 29.96 -35.97 53.74
C THR A 23 29.11 -35.03 54.59
N SER A 24 28.31 -34.17 53.95
CA SER A 24 27.26 -33.42 54.64
C SER A 24 25.93 -34.15 54.52
N LEU A 25 25.38 -34.47 55.69
CA LEU A 25 24.14 -35.18 55.96
C LEU A 25 22.97 -34.72 55.08
N LEU A 26 22.29 -35.70 54.49
CA LEU A 26 21.13 -35.55 53.62
C LEU A 26 19.95 -34.96 54.40
N SER A 27 19.78 -33.64 54.31
CA SER A 27 18.48 -33.01 54.56
C SER A 27 17.54 -33.39 53.39
N PRO A 28 16.27 -33.76 53.63
CA PRO A 28 15.36 -34.10 52.55
C PRO A 28 15.21 -32.90 51.63
N ARG A 29 15.77 -32.99 50.42
CA ARG A 29 15.46 -32.06 49.34
C ARG A 29 13.97 -32.20 49.06
N ILE A 30 13.19 -31.27 49.62
CA ILE A 30 11.92 -30.85 49.02
C ILE A 30 12.24 -30.72 47.53
N PRO A 31 11.57 -31.48 46.62
CA PRO A 31 11.82 -31.30 45.21
C PRO A 31 11.60 -29.82 44.96
N SER A 32 12.68 -29.10 44.60
CA SER A 32 12.63 -27.68 44.30
C SER A 32 11.47 -27.55 43.34
N ARG A 33 10.35 -26.98 43.82
CA ARG A 33 9.11 -26.80 43.06
C ARG A 33 9.59 -26.36 41.69
N GLN A 34 9.49 -27.25 40.69
CA GLN A 34 10.04 -26.97 39.38
C GLN A 34 9.44 -25.61 39.06
N GLN A 35 10.27 -24.56 39.03
CA GLN A 35 9.81 -23.25 38.65
C GLN A 35 9.54 -23.43 37.17
N ILE A 36 8.34 -23.92 36.86
CA ILE A 36 7.80 -23.99 35.54
C ILE A 36 8.01 -22.58 35.02
N ARG A 37 8.82 -22.47 33.96
CA ARG A 37 9.34 -21.19 33.48
C ARG A 37 8.20 -20.44 32.82
N HIS A 38 7.34 -19.83 33.62
CA HIS A 38 6.24 -19.02 33.14
C HIS A 38 6.80 -17.68 32.65
N GLN A 39 6.21 -17.16 31.57
CA GLN A 39 6.48 -15.86 30.95
C GLN A 39 6.08 -14.67 31.86
N ALA A 40 6.12 -14.82 33.19
CA ALA A 40 5.49 -13.93 34.15
C ALA A 40 6.18 -12.57 34.32
N THR A 41 7.35 -12.34 33.69
CA THR A 41 8.09 -11.08 33.84
C THR A 41 8.17 -10.36 32.51
N SER A 42 7.98 -9.04 32.54
CA SER A 42 8.11 -8.15 31.39
C SER A 42 9.46 -8.30 30.67
N SER A 43 10.55 -8.55 31.41
CA SER A 43 11.88 -8.78 30.86
C SER A 43 11.97 -10.03 29.97
N ARG A 44 11.34 -11.15 30.36
CA ARG A 44 11.26 -12.35 29.49
C ARG A 44 10.44 -12.07 28.25
N HIS A 45 9.29 -11.42 28.41
CA HIS A 45 8.42 -11.10 27.29
C HIS A 45 9.12 -10.18 26.27
N LYS A 46 9.84 -9.15 26.74
CA LYS A 46 10.65 -8.26 25.90
C LYS A 46 11.76 -9.00 25.14
N ARG A 47 12.41 -9.98 25.77
CA ARG A 47 13.45 -10.80 25.09
C ARG A 47 12.84 -11.74 24.05
N ALA A 48 11.68 -12.31 24.33
CA ALA A 48 10.97 -13.20 23.40
C ALA A 48 10.44 -12.45 22.17
N LEU A 49 9.98 -11.20 22.32
CA LEU A 49 9.47 -10.36 21.24
C LEU A 49 10.54 -9.44 20.62
N ARG A 50 11.83 -9.69 20.86
CA ARG A 50 12.91 -8.85 20.34
C ARG A 50 13.05 -9.02 18.83
N VAL A 51 12.81 -7.95 18.08
CA VAL A 51 13.14 -7.85 16.66
C VAL A 51 14.53 -7.20 16.51
N PRO A 52 15.47 -7.80 15.75
CA PRO A 52 16.77 -7.20 15.50
C PRO A 52 16.65 -5.93 14.62
N PRO A 53 17.60 -4.99 14.72
CA PRO A 53 17.62 -3.82 13.84
C PRO A 53 17.94 -4.21 12.39
N HIS A 54 17.70 -3.29 11.45
CA HIS A 54 18.08 -3.47 10.04
C HIS A 54 19.61 -3.66 9.89
N PRO A 55 20.09 -4.52 8.99
CA PRO A 55 21.52 -4.87 8.84
C PRO A 55 22.43 -3.67 8.59
N SER A 56 21.93 -2.58 8.00
CA SER A 56 22.69 -1.34 7.80
C SER A 56 23.20 -0.69 9.09
N PHE A 57 22.63 -1.05 10.25
CA PHE A 57 23.04 -0.55 11.56
C PHE A 57 23.93 -1.54 12.33
N ILE A 58 24.20 -2.72 11.76
CA ILE A 58 25.05 -3.72 12.39
C ILE A 58 26.50 -3.45 11.96
N THR A 59 27.37 -3.12 12.91
CA THR A 59 28.80 -2.96 12.67
C THR A 59 29.42 -4.32 12.32
N SER A 60 29.86 -4.49 11.07
CA SER A 60 30.63 -5.65 10.59
C SER A 60 32.12 -5.30 10.43
N GLU A 61 32.99 -6.29 10.28
CA GLU A 61 34.42 -6.06 10.01
C GLU A 61 34.68 -5.24 8.74
N SER A 62 33.72 -5.22 7.81
CA SER A 62 33.73 -4.40 6.60
C SER A 62 33.29 -2.94 6.80
N THR A 63 32.84 -2.54 8.00
CA THR A 63 32.46 -1.15 8.27
C THR A 63 33.69 -0.26 8.47
N PRO A 64 33.72 0.95 7.89
CA PRO A 64 34.81 1.89 8.08
C PRO A 64 35.05 2.16 9.57
N LYS A 65 36.31 2.20 9.99
CA LYS A 65 36.69 2.52 11.38
C LYS A 65 36.47 3.99 11.75
N THR A 66 36.26 4.85 10.76
CA THR A 66 36.02 6.29 10.92
C THR A 66 34.54 6.62 10.73
N ASP A 67 34.13 7.78 11.25
CA ASP A 67 32.79 8.31 11.05
C ASP A 67 32.47 8.48 9.56
N HIS A 68 31.31 8.01 9.14
CA HIS A 68 30.85 8.06 7.76
C HIS A 68 29.32 8.16 7.69
N ILE A 69 28.80 8.67 6.58
CA ILE A 69 27.36 8.80 6.32
C ILE A 69 26.93 7.62 5.45
N ILE A 70 25.89 6.90 5.90
CA ILE A 70 25.32 5.76 5.18
C ILE A 70 24.03 6.21 4.48
N PHE A 71 23.90 5.91 3.18
CA PHE A 71 22.63 6.06 2.47
C PHE A 71 21.75 4.82 2.71
N ASN A 72 20.71 4.97 3.53
CA ASN A 72 19.79 3.89 3.90
C ASN A 72 18.34 4.29 3.55
N PRO A 73 17.93 4.19 2.26
CA PRO A 73 16.56 4.50 1.88
C PRO A 73 15.60 3.50 2.56
N PRO A 74 14.64 3.97 3.37
CA PRO A 74 13.75 3.08 4.09
C PRO A 74 12.79 2.36 3.13
N SER A 75 12.47 1.10 3.41
CA SER A 75 11.45 0.32 2.69
C SER A 75 10.04 0.64 3.19
N SER A 76 9.71 1.93 3.30
CA SER A 76 8.42 2.44 3.77
C SER A 76 7.83 3.42 2.76
N GLU A 77 6.52 3.67 2.86
CA GLU A 77 5.88 4.70 2.04
C GLU A 77 6.45 6.09 2.39
N PRO A 78 6.75 6.95 1.39
CA PRO A 78 7.21 8.31 1.65
C PRO A 78 6.10 9.16 2.26
N SER A 79 6.46 10.10 3.14
CA SER A 79 5.52 11.08 3.67
C SER A 79 5.19 12.17 2.65
N ILE A 80 4.08 12.88 2.84
CA ILE A 80 3.65 14.02 2.00
C ILE A 80 4.73 15.11 1.93
N PHE A 81 5.52 15.27 3.00
CA PHE A 81 6.61 16.24 3.07
C PHE A 81 7.83 15.85 2.21
N SER A 82 7.93 14.59 1.79
CA SER A 82 8.90 14.15 0.79
C SER A 82 8.43 14.53 -0.62
N THR A 83 8.41 15.85 -0.90
CA THR A 83 7.83 16.41 -2.12
C THR A 83 8.63 16.01 -3.37
N PRO A 84 7.99 15.42 -4.39
CA PRO A 84 8.68 15.07 -5.63
C PRO A 84 9.13 16.31 -6.39
N PHE A 85 10.24 16.22 -7.14
CA PHE A 85 10.84 17.36 -7.86
C PHE A 85 9.92 18.05 -8.87
N LYS A 86 8.84 17.39 -9.31
CA LYS A 86 7.82 17.97 -10.20
C LYS A 86 7.00 19.06 -9.52
N PHE A 87 6.86 19.01 -8.19
CA PHE A 87 6.06 19.97 -7.41
C PHE A 87 6.90 21.07 -6.77
N LEU A 88 8.24 21.00 -6.86
CA LEU A 88 9.11 22.08 -6.40
C LEU A 88 9.13 23.24 -7.39
N PRO A 89 9.20 24.50 -6.92
CA PRO A 89 9.47 25.65 -7.76
C PRO A 89 10.77 25.48 -8.56
N LYS A 90 10.84 26.07 -9.76
CA LYS A 90 12.03 25.95 -10.64
C LYS A 90 13.32 26.47 -9.99
N ASN A 91 13.20 27.47 -9.12
CA ASN A 91 14.33 28.11 -8.44
C ASN A 91 14.75 27.39 -7.14
N ASP A 92 14.05 26.32 -6.74
CA ASP A 92 14.38 25.60 -5.52
C ASP A 92 15.70 24.80 -5.70
N PRO A 93 16.74 25.06 -4.90
CA PRO A 93 18.03 24.38 -5.03
C PRO A 93 17.92 22.86 -4.80
N ARG A 94 16.92 22.39 -4.05
CA ARG A 94 16.69 20.97 -3.76
C ARG A 94 16.35 20.16 -5.01
N ARG A 95 15.91 20.81 -6.09
CA ARG A 95 15.64 20.16 -7.39
C ARG A 95 16.89 19.51 -8.01
N ARG A 96 18.10 19.92 -7.60
CA ARG A 96 19.38 19.37 -8.08
C ARG A 96 19.89 18.19 -7.24
N ALA A 97 19.37 18.01 -6.02
CA ALA A 97 19.86 17.02 -5.05
C ALA A 97 19.17 15.66 -5.22
N ASN A 98 19.40 14.97 -6.34
CA ASN A 98 18.96 13.59 -6.50
C ASN A 98 19.90 12.63 -5.75
N LEU A 99 19.71 12.49 -4.44
CA LEU A 99 20.53 11.63 -3.58
C LEU A 99 20.70 10.19 -4.14
N PRO A 100 19.66 9.49 -4.63
CA PRO A 100 19.83 8.20 -5.31
C PRO A 100 20.80 8.22 -6.50
N ALA A 101 20.83 9.31 -7.27
CA ALA A 101 21.78 9.46 -8.39
C ALA A 101 23.21 9.72 -7.91
N LEU A 102 23.39 10.33 -6.73
CA LEU A 102 24.72 10.50 -6.12
C LEU A 102 25.30 9.17 -5.63
N PHE A 103 24.44 8.23 -5.21
CA PHE A 103 24.82 6.88 -4.78
C PHE A 103 24.54 5.82 -5.85
N SER A 104 24.76 6.16 -7.13
CA SER A 104 24.38 5.38 -8.34
C SER A 104 24.77 3.89 -8.34
N SER A 105 25.64 3.41 -7.45
CA SER A 105 25.93 1.97 -7.32
C SER A 105 24.88 1.20 -6.50
N LEU A 106 24.00 1.88 -5.75
CA LEU A 106 22.93 1.26 -4.93
C LEU A 106 21.53 1.44 -5.54
N ALA A 107 21.33 2.44 -6.39
CA ALA A 107 20.06 2.62 -7.08
C ALA A 107 20.01 1.66 -8.28
N PRO A 108 18.93 0.87 -8.48
CA PRO A 108 18.77 0.12 -9.71
C PRO A 108 18.86 1.10 -10.88
N ALA A 109 19.77 0.84 -11.82
CA ALA A 109 19.89 1.66 -13.02
C ALA A 109 18.51 1.82 -13.65
N PRO A 110 18.12 3.02 -14.12
CA PRO A 110 16.80 3.23 -14.71
C PRO A 110 16.70 2.35 -15.95
N THR A 111 16.10 1.17 -15.80
CA THR A 111 15.83 0.29 -16.92
C THR A 111 14.84 1.04 -17.80
N THR A 112 15.27 1.24 -19.03
CA THR A 112 14.57 1.98 -20.07
C THR A 112 13.11 1.49 -20.17
N ASN A 113 12.18 2.44 -19.99
CA ASN A 113 10.81 2.44 -20.52
C ASN A 113 9.78 1.41 -19.99
N LYS A 114 10.10 0.56 -19.02
CA LYS A 114 9.11 -0.38 -18.46
C LYS A 114 8.40 0.22 -17.24
N LEU A 115 7.45 1.12 -17.50
CA LEU A 115 6.48 1.53 -16.49
C LEU A 115 5.62 0.31 -16.08
N PRO A 116 5.13 0.25 -14.83
CA PRO A 116 4.15 -0.77 -14.43
C PRO A 116 2.89 -0.65 -15.31
N PRO A 117 2.12 -1.74 -15.47
CA PRO A 117 0.90 -1.70 -16.26
C PRO A 117 -0.07 -0.64 -15.73
N LEU A 118 -0.63 0.13 -16.64
CA LEU A 118 -1.62 1.16 -16.28
C LEU A 118 -2.91 0.49 -15.79
N LEU A 119 -3.58 1.14 -14.84
CA LEU A 119 -4.92 0.70 -14.43
C LEU A 119 -5.90 0.82 -15.62
N PRO A 120 -6.77 -0.19 -15.85
CA PRO A 120 -7.52 -0.34 -17.10
C PRO A 120 -8.55 0.77 -17.38
N PHE A 121 -8.83 1.62 -16.40
CA PHE A 121 -9.82 2.70 -16.48
C PHE A 121 -9.20 4.08 -16.65
N LEU A 122 -7.87 4.18 -16.71
CA LEU A 122 -7.19 5.44 -16.98
C LEU A 122 -7.07 5.65 -18.50
N PRO A 123 -7.18 6.89 -19.00
CA PRO A 123 -6.98 7.17 -20.41
C PRO A 123 -5.59 6.73 -20.87
N THR A 124 -5.54 5.70 -21.70
CA THR A 124 -4.32 5.20 -22.34
C THR A 124 -4.07 6.01 -23.61
N PRO A 125 -2.82 6.13 -24.11
CA PRO A 125 -2.55 6.68 -25.45
C PRO A 125 -3.40 6.03 -26.56
N GLU A 126 -3.81 4.77 -26.39
CA GLU A 126 -4.71 4.03 -27.28
C GLU A 126 -6.16 4.50 -27.23
N GLN A 127 -6.57 5.24 -26.19
CA GLN A 127 -7.91 5.80 -26.02
C GLN A 127 -7.83 7.31 -25.78
N PRO A 128 -7.43 8.11 -26.79
CA PRO A 128 -7.34 9.55 -26.65
C PRO A 128 -8.72 10.18 -26.45
N LYS A 129 -8.74 11.40 -25.89
CA LYS A 129 -9.96 12.21 -25.82
C LYS A 129 -10.32 12.66 -27.23
N VAL A 130 -11.47 12.21 -27.72
CA VAL A 130 -11.98 12.58 -29.05
C VAL A 130 -13.00 13.72 -28.91
N HIS A 131 -12.81 14.77 -29.72
CA HIS A 131 -13.65 15.97 -29.74
C HIS A 131 -14.24 16.20 -31.15
N HIS A 132 -14.97 15.20 -31.66
CA HIS A 132 -15.52 15.21 -33.03
C HIS A 132 -16.91 15.83 -33.16
N LEU A 133 -17.63 16.01 -32.04
CA LEU A 133 -19.01 16.49 -32.06
C LEU A 133 -19.10 17.98 -32.34
N LYS A 134 -20.04 18.35 -33.21
CA LYS A 134 -20.35 19.74 -33.55
C LYS A 134 -21.44 20.31 -32.64
N PRO A 135 -21.60 21.64 -32.57
CA PRO A 135 -22.69 22.28 -31.83
C PRO A 135 -24.08 21.79 -32.26
N GLU A 136 -24.26 21.50 -33.55
CA GLU A 136 -25.50 20.97 -34.13
C GLU A 136 -25.87 19.62 -33.51
N ASP A 137 -24.92 18.68 -33.43
CA ASP A 137 -25.11 17.38 -32.80
C ASP A 137 -25.53 17.52 -31.33
N ILE A 138 -24.97 18.52 -30.63
CA ILE A 138 -25.33 18.81 -29.24
C ILE A 138 -26.77 19.30 -29.12
N THR A 139 -27.24 20.15 -30.05
CA THR A 139 -28.63 20.59 -30.06
C THR A 139 -29.58 19.44 -30.36
N GLU A 140 -29.22 18.54 -31.28
CA GLU A 140 -30.00 17.34 -31.59
C GLU A 140 -30.06 16.40 -30.37
N MET A 141 -28.93 16.15 -29.69
CA MET A 141 -28.90 15.34 -28.47
C MET A 141 -29.84 15.88 -27.39
N ARG A 142 -29.85 17.20 -27.18
CA ARG A 142 -30.75 17.82 -26.19
C ARG A 142 -32.21 17.65 -26.59
N ARG A 143 -32.52 17.88 -27.86
CA ARG A 143 -33.88 17.71 -28.41
C ARG A 143 -34.38 16.28 -28.20
N LEU A 144 -33.61 15.29 -28.65
CA LEU A 144 -33.97 13.87 -28.53
C LEU A 144 -34.16 13.43 -27.07
N ARG A 145 -33.35 13.98 -26.15
CA ARG A 145 -33.44 13.69 -24.71
C ARG A 145 -34.66 14.32 -24.05
N ALA A 146 -35.09 15.49 -24.53
CA ALA A 146 -36.27 16.19 -24.04
C ALA A 146 -37.56 15.55 -24.55
N GLU A 147 -37.58 15.09 -25.81
CA GLU A 147 -38.72 14.40 -26.43
C GLU A 147 -39.02 13.07 -25.72
N ASP A 148 -38.08 12.11 -25.75
CA ASP A 148 -38.32 10.76 -25.21
C ASP A 148 -37.14 10.24 -24.38
N PRO A 149 -37.10 10.51 -23.06
CA PRO A 149 -35.97 10.11 -22.22
C PRO A 149 -35.89 8.60 -21.92
N VAL A 150 -36.89 7.81 -22.30
CA VAL A 150 -36.85 6.35 -22.10
C VAL A 150 -36.11 5.70 -23.27
N THR A 151 -36.54 5.99 -24.50
CA THR A 151 -35.98 5.47 -25.75
C THR A 151 -34.61 6.08 -26.02
N ASN A 152 -34.51 7.42 -25.95
CA ASN A 152 -33.26 8.17 -26.13
C ASN A 152 -32.48 8.26 -24.81
N SER A 153 -32.18 7.09 -24.24
CA SER A 153 -31.38 6.99 -23.01
C SER A 153 -29.96 7.52 -23.21
N VAL A 154 -29.27 7.84 -22.11
CA VAL A 154 -27.86 8.28 -22.14
C VAL A 154 -26.97 7.28 -22.90
N ILE A 155 -27.27 5.98 -22.78
CA ILE A 155 -26.53 4.91 -23.46
C ILE A 155 -26.85 4.90 -24.97
N ALA A 156 -28.11 5.08 -25.33
CA ALA A 156 -28.52 5.13 -26.75
C ALA A 156 -27.89 6.34 -27.45
N LEU A 157 -27.92 7.52 -26.82
CA LEU A 157 -27.29 8.72 -27.37
C LEU A 157 -25.76 8.60 -27.42
N SER A 158 -25.13 8.02 -26.39
CA SER A 158 -23.68 7.81 -26.41
C SER A 158 -23.24 6.93 -27.57
N ASN A 159 -24.04 5.90 -27.89
CA ASN A 159 -23.77 5.00 -29.02
C ASN A 159 -24.08 5.67 -30.36
N LYS A 160 -25.18 6.42 -30.47
CA LYS A 160 -25.58 7.13 -31.70
C LYS A 160 -24.54 8.16 -32.13
N PHE A 161 -24.04 8.95 -31.17
CA PHE A 161 -23.08 10.04 -31.43
C PHE A 161 -21.62 9.62 -31.20
N GLY A 162 -21.35 8.36 -30.84
CA GLY A 162 -20.00 7.83 -30.62
C GLY A 162 -19.23 8.57 -29.52
N CYS A 163 -19.88 8.95 -28.42
CA CYS A 163 -19.30 9.77 -27.35
C CYS A 163 -19.43 9.12 -25.96
N SER A 164 -18.78 9.69 -24.94
CA SER A 164 -18.87 9.16 -23.57
C SER A 164 -20.24 9.42 -22.94
N LYS A 165 -20.76 8.45 -22.17
CA LYS A 165 -22.01 8.59 -21.39
C LYS A 165 -21.96 9.81 -20.46
N THR A 166 -20.81 10.07 -19.85
CA THR A 166 -20.60 11.23 -18.99
C THR A 166 -20.74 12.53 -19.78
N PHE A 167 -20.25 12.58 -21.02
CA PHE A 167 -20.40 13.75 -21.89
C PHE A 167 -21.87 14.04 -22.20
N VAL A 168 -22.64 13.00 -22.55
CA VAL A 168 -24.10 13.13 -22.77
C VAL A 168 -24.79 13.67 -21.52
N MET A 169 -24.45 13.17 -20.32
CA MET A 169 -25.02 13.64 -19.04
C MET A 169 -24.68 15.10 -18.71
N MET A 170 -23.54 15.61 -19.19
CA MET A 170 -23.17 17.03 -19.04
C MET A 170 -23.96 17.92 -19.99
N CYS A 171 -24.17 17.49 -21.23
CA CYS A 171 -24.81 18.31 -22.27
C CYS A 171 -26.33 18.30 -22.20
N CYS A 172 -26.92 17.19 -21.76
CA CYS A 172 -28.35 16.94 -21.85
C CYS A 172 -28.91 16.45 -20.50
N HIS A 173 -29.93 17.14 -19.99
CA HIS A 173 -30.68 16.70 -18.83
C HIS A 173 -32.02 16.12 -19.26
N ALA A 174 -32.45 15.05 -18.57
CA ALA A 174 -33.80 14.52 -18.75
C ALA A 174 -34.85 15.50 -18.19
N PRO A 175 -36.11 15.47 -18.66
CA PRO A 175 -37.18 16.23 -18.02
C PRO A 175 -37.35 15.84 -16.55
N LYS A 176 -37.79 16.79 -15.71
CA LYS A 176 -37.88 16.63 -14.25
C LYS A 176 -38.70 15.41 -13.84
N GLU A 177 -39.82 15.19 -14.51
CA GLU A 177 -40.69 14.03 -14.25
C GLU A 177 -39.97 12.69 -14.41
N HIS A 178 -39.12 12.55 -15.43
CA HIS A 178 -38.34 11.34 -15.62
C HIS A 178 -37.25 11.18 -14.54
N GLN A 179 -36.66 12.29 -14.09
CA GLN A 179 -35.69 12.26 -12.98
C GLN A 179 -36.37 11.84 -11.66
N GLU A 180 -37.58 12.31 -11.41
CA GLU A 180 -38.40 11.95 -10.24
C GLU A 180 -38.79 10.48 -10.26
N LYS A 181 -39.34 9.97 -11.36
CA LYS A 181 -39.63 8.54 -11.55
C LYS A 181 -38.39 7.67 -11.30
N HIS A 182 -37.21 8.12 -11.75
CA HIS A 182 -35.96 7.41 -11.47
C HIS A 182 -35.57 7.46 -9.99
N ARG A 183 -35.72 8.60 -9.31
CA ARG A 183 -35.48 8.75 -7.87
C ARG A 183 -36.42 7.86 -7.05
N GLU A 184 -37.71 7.84 -7.38
CA GLU A 184 -38.72 6.98 -6.75
C GLU A 184 -38.40 5.50 -6.94
N ARG A 185 -38.02 5.09 -8.16
CA ARG A 185 -37.58 3.71 -8.42
C ARG A 185 -36.37 3.33 -7.57
N LEU A 186 -35.39 4.23 -7.44
CA LEU A 186 -34.23 4.00 -6.57
C LEU A 186 -34.63 3.94 -5.09
N ALA A 187 -35.56 4.77 -4.63
CA ALA A 187 -36.09 4.75 -3.27
C ALA A 187 -36.77 3.40 -2.97
N GLY A 188 -37.65 2.93 -3.84
CA GLY A 188 -38.29 1.61 -3.68
C GLY A 188 -37.29 0.45 -3.72
N VAL A 189 -36.19 0.55 -4.49
CA VAL A 189 -35.10 -0.45 -4.44
C VAL A 189 -34.37 -0.41 -3.09
N ARG A 190 -34.16 0.78 -2.51
CA ARG A 190 -33.50 0.95 -1.21
C ARG A 190 -34.37 0.45 -0.06
N GLU A 191 -35.68 0.69 -0.11
CA GLU A 191 -36.64 0.19 0.88
C GLU A 191 -36.64 -1.35 0.96
N ARG A 192 -36.46 -2.03 -0.17
CA ARG A 192 -36.33 -3.49 -0.23
C ARG A 192 -35.02 -4.04 0.36
N TRP A 193 -34.09 -3.19 0.81
CA TRP A 193 -32.85 -3.67 1.41
C TRP A 193 -33.09 -4.13 2.85
N GLY A 194 -32.70 -5.37 3.16
CA GLY A 194 -32.65 -5.84 4.54
C GLY A 194 -31.58 -5.12 5.37
N PRO A 195 -31.63 -5.25 6.72
CA PRO A 195 -30.81 -4.47 7.65
C PRO A 195 -29.30 -4.59 7.41
N THR A 196 -28.81 -5.80 7.11
CA THR A 196 -27.38 -6.05 6.84
C THR A 196 -26.89 -5.30 5.60
N ARG A 197 -27.71 -5.27 4.53
CA ARG A 197 -27.35 -4.61 3.27
C ARG A 197 -27.35 -3.10 3.43
N THR A 198 -28.32 -2.55 4.16
CA THR A 198 -28.42 -1.12 4.45
C THR A 198 -27.19 -0.65 5.22
N LYS A 199 -26.86 -1.30 6.34
CA LYS A 199 -25.65 -1.00 7.13
C LYS A 199 -24.37 -1.06 6.30
N ALA A 200 -24.19 -2.10 5.49
CA ALA A 200 -23.01 -2.24 4.64
C ALA A 200 -22.89 -1.12 3.57
N ARG A 201 -24.01 -0.59 3.08
CA ARG A 201 -24.03 0.52 2.12
C ARG A 201 -23.70 1.84 2.79
N GLU A 202 -24.24 2.10 3.98
CA GLU A 202 -23.88 3.25 4.82
C GLU A 202 -22.39 3.25 5.16
N ASP A 203 -21.85 2.10 5.58
CA ASP A 203 -20.42 1.95 5.88
C ASP A 203 -19.54 2.20 4.64
N ARG A 204 -20.02 1.82 3.44
CA ARG A 204 -19.31 2.12 2.18
C ARG A 204 -19.28 3.62 1.89
N VAL A 205 -20.38 4.33 2.13
CA VAL A 205 -20.43 5.80 1.97
C VAL A 205 -19.50 6.44 2.98
N ARG A 206 -19.58 6.05 4.26
CA ARG A 206 -18.70 6.56 5.32
C ARG A 206 -17.23 6.37 4.98
N ARG A 207 -16.83 5.19 4.51
CA ARG A 207 -15.44 4.92 4.09
C ARG A 207 -14.99 5.81 2.93
N LYS A 208 -15.88 6.11 1.97
CA LYS A 208 -15.56 7.05 0.90
C LYS A 208 -15.33 8.46 1.45
N ASP A 209 -16.15 8.90 2.40
CA ASP A 209 -16.02 10.22 3.01
C ASP A 209 -14.79 10.33 3.92
N MET A 210 -14.45 9.25 4.63
CA MET A 210 -13.19 9.14 5.41
C MET A 210 -11.95 9.21 4.51
N LEU A 211 -11.96 8.50 3.38
CA LEU A 211 -10.88 8.54 2.39
C LEU A 211 -10.64 9.96 1.85
N LEU A 212 -11.70 10.69 1.51
CA LEU A 212 -11.58 12.07 1.01
C LEU A 212 -11.10 13.05 2.08
N ARG A 213 -11.28 12.73 3.37
CA ARG A 213 -10.77 13.50 4.51
C ARG A 213 -9.36 13.08 4.94
N GLY A 214 -8.79 12.03 4.35
CA GLY A 214 -7.47 11.49 4.72
C GLY A 214 -7.46 10.69 6.04
N GLU A 215 -8.61 10.14 6.44
CA GLU A 215 -8.76 9.29 7.63
C GLU A 215 -8.52 7.79 7.33
N LEU A 216 -8.45 7.43 6.04
CA LEU A 216 -8.21 6.08 5.51
C LEU A 216 -7.20 6.11 4.35
#